data_AF-A0A841Z313-F1
#
_entry.id   AF-A0A841Z313-F1
#
_cell.length_a   1.000
_cell.length_b   1.000
_cell.length_c   1.000
_cell.angle_alpha   90.00
_cell.angle_beta   90.00
_cell.angle_gamma   90.00
#
_symmetry.space_group_name_H-M   'P 1'
#
loop_
_entity.id
_entity.type
_entity.pdbx_description
1 polymer ?
#
loop_
_entity_poly.entity_id
_entity_poly.type
_entity_poly.pdbx_seq_one_letter_code
_entity_poly.pdbx_strand_id
1 'polypeptide(L)' 'MATITVRVSDVEKQFLDEMAKFEGKSLSDLLKTTTLESLEDEYDARVADYAYEEYLKQPESRPLSELMSEYGLDDDE' A
#
# COMPACT_ATOMS: atom_id res chain seq x y z
N MET A 1 -23.67 -5.74 -5.81
CA MET A 1 -22.77 -4.84 -5.05
C MET A 1 -22.83 -5.26 -3.59
N ALA A 2 -21.69 -5.32 -2.91
CA ALA A 2 -21.65 -5.54 -1.47
C ALA A 2 -21.79 -4.19 -0.76
N THR A 3 -22.50 -4.17 0.37
CA THR A 3 -22.72 -2.96 1.18
C THR A 3 -22.08 -3.16 2.55
N ILE A 4 -21.32 -2.16 3.00
CA ILE A 4 -20.73 -2.11 4.34
C ILE A 4 -21.45 -0.98 5.09
N THR A 5 -21.87 -1.24 6.33
CA THR A 5 -22.45 -0.23 7.21
C THR A 5 -21.53 -0.02 8.39
N VAL A 6 -21.02 1.20 8.52
CA VAL A 6 -20.15 1.62 9.63
C VAL A 6 -20.97 2.52 10.56
N ARG A 7 -20.98 2.20 11.86
CA ARG A 7 -21.56 3.07 12.88
C ARG A 7 -20.49 4.05 13.35
N VAL A 8 -20.84 5.33 13.32
CA VAL A 8 -19.99 6.44 13.76
C VAL A 8 -20.85 7.38 14.60
N SER A 9 -20.20 8.15 15.47
CA SER A 9 -20.81 9.30 16.14
C SER A 9 -21.07 10.45 15.16
N ASP A 10 -21.90 11.40 15.58
CA ASP A 10 -22.19 12.60 14.76
C ASP A 10 -20.92 13.42 14.49
N VAL A 11 -20.00 13.47 15.47
CA VAL A 11 -18.73 14.21 15.36
C VAL A 11 -17.80 13.54 14.35
N GLU A 12 -17.63 12.22 14.42
CA GLU A 12 -16.82 11.47 13.45
C GLU A 12 -17.38 11.58 12.04
N LYS A 13 -18.71 11.51 11.89
CA LYS A 13 -19.35 11.70 10.60
C LYS A 13 -19.05 13.08 10.02
N GLN A 14 -19.21 14.14 10.81
CA GLN A 14 -18.94 15.51 10.36
C GLN A 14 -17.48 15.66 9.94
N PHE A 15 -16.55 15.12 10.72
CA PHE A 15 -15.12 15.14 10.39
C PHE A 15 -14.85 14.44 9.06
N LEU A 16 -15.35 13.22 8.87
CA LEU A 16 -15.15 12.45 7.64
C LEU A 16 -15.78 13.12 6.42
N ASP A 17 -16.96 13.73 6.57
CA ASP A 17 -17.62 14.48 5.49
C ASP A 17 -16.78 15.69 5.07
N GLU A 18 -16.19 16.43 6.01
CA GLU A 18 -15.30 17.56 5.69
C GLU A 18 -13.98 17.09 5.05
N MET A 19 -13.42 15.95 5.49
CA MET A 19 -12.23 15.38 4.86
C MET A 19 -12.51 14.90 3.43
N ALA A 20 -13.67 14.29 3.19
CA ALA A 20 -14.05 13.86 1.84
C ALA A 20 -14.18 15.06 0.88
N LYS A 21 -14.78 16.17 1.36
CA LYS A 21 -14.82 17.43 0.61
C LYS A 21 -13.43 18.01 0.36
N PHE A 22 -12.57 17.98 1.36
CA PHE A 22 -11.19 18.46 1.26
C PHE A 22 -10.40 17.71 0.18
N GLU A 23 -10.56 16.39 0.10
CA GLU A 23 -9.95 15.55 -0.93
C GLU A 23 -10.70 15.56 -2.27
N GLY A 24 -11.88 16.20 -2.36
CA GLY A 24 -12.71 16.19 -3.56
C GLY A 24 -13.29 14.81 -3.90
N LYS A 25 -13.42 13.91 -2.92
CA LYS A 25 -13.91 12.54 -3.05
C LYS A 25 -15.29 12.36 -2.42
N SER A 26 -16.01 11.30 -2.77
CA SER A 26 -17.17 10.89 -1.98
C SER A 26 -16.71 10.28 -0.65
N LEU A 27 -17.57 10.32 0.38
CA LEU A 27 -17.27 9.69 1.68
C LEU A 27 -16.97 8.19 1.52
N SER A 28 -17.69 7.51 0.64
CA SER A 28 -17.46 6.08 0.38
C SER A 28 -16.12 5.84 -0.30
N ASP A 29 -15.71 6.71 -1.23
CA ASP A 29 -14.43 6.59 -1.91
C ASP A 29 -13.29 6.87 -0.95
N LEU A 30 -13.38 7.94 -0.15
CA LEU A 30 -12.40 8.26 0.89
C LEU A 30 -12.19 7.06 1.83
N LEU A 31 -13.28 6.56 2.43
CA LEU A 31 -13.19 5.43 3.37
C LEU A 31 -12.57 4.20 2.72
N LYS A 32 -12.94 3.90 1.47
CA LYS A 32 -12.43 2.74 0.75
C LYS A 32 -10.95 2.89 0.41
N THR A 33 -10.56 4.01 -0.20
CA THR A 33 -9.17 4.21 -0.65
C THR A 33 -8.24 4.28 0.55
N THR A 34 -8.56 5.11 1.54
CA THR A 34 -7.68 5.29 2.71
C THR A 34 -7.53 3.99 3.50
N THR A 35 -8.59 3.20 3.66
CA THR A 35 -8.50 1.92 4.37
C THR A 35 -7.65 0.90 3.60
N LEU A 36 -7.82 0.80 2.28
CA LEU A 36 -7.06 -0.15 1.48
C LEU A 36 -5.59 0.25 1.37
N GLU A 37 -5.30 1.51 1.08
CA GLU A 37 -3.94 2.05 1.00
C GLU A 37 -3.19 1.84 2.32
N SER A 38 -3.81 2.19 3.45
CA SER A 38 -3.19 2.00 4.77
C SER A 38 -2.92 0.53 5.10
N LEU A 39 -3.76 -0.40 4.64
CA LEU A 39 -3.56 -1.84 4.86
C LEU A 39 -2.49 -2.41 3.93
N GLU A 40 -2.43 -1.94 2.69
CA GLU A 40 -1.41 -2.32 1.71
C GLU A 40 -0.02 -1.84 2.18
N ASP A 41 0.10 -0.59 2.62
CA ASP A 41 1.36 -0.05 3.17
C ASP A 41 1.86 -0.88 4.37
N GLU A 42 0.97 -1.24 5.30
CA GLU A 42 1.33 -2.06 6.45
C GLU A 42 1.72 -3.49 6.04
N TYR A 43 1.02 -4.06 5.06
CA TYR A 43 1.33 -5.38 4.54
C TYR A 43 2.70 -5.39 3.85
N ASP A 44 2.97 -4.44 2.97
CA ASP A 44 4.22 -4.32 2.23
C ASP A 44 5.41 -4.10 3.18
N ALA A 45 5.25 -3.27 4.22
CA ALA A 45 6.27 -3.08 5.24
C ALA A 45 6.62 -4.41 5.94
N ARG A 46 5.60 -5.19 6.35
CA ARG A 46 5.84 -6.49 7.01
C ARG A 46 6.50 -7.49 6.06
N VAL A 47 6.09 -7.54 4.80
CA VAL A 47 6.71 -8.41 3.80
C VAL A 47 8.17 -8.05 3.59
N ALA A 48 8.48 -6.75 3.52
CA ALA A 48 9.86 -6.27 3.42
C ALA A 48 10.69 -6.67 4.64
N ASP A 49 10.16 -6.52 5.86
CA ASP A 49 10.82 -6.95 7.09
C ASP A 49 11.13 -8.45 7.07
N TYR A 50 10.16 -9.29 6.69
CA TYR A 50 10.38 -10.74 6.58
C TYR A 50 11.45 -11.09 5.53
N ALA A 51 11.37 -10.49 4.35
CA ALA A 51 12.35 -10.72 3.29
C ALA A 51 13.76 -10.30 3.73
N TYR A 52 13.86 -9.20 4.49
CA TYR A 52 15.11 -8.72 5.04
C TYR A 52 15.67 -9.67 6.12
N GLU A 53 14.83 -10.15 7.03
CA GLU A 53 15.23 -11.16 8.02
C GLU A 53 15.71 -12.47 7.37
N GLU A 54 15.08 -12.91 6.29
CA GLU A 54 15.52 -14.08 5.52
C GLU A 54 16.85 -13.84 4.82
N TYR A 55 17.03 -12.68 4.19
CA TYR A 55 18.29 -12.28 3.58
C TYR A 55 19.44 -12.27 4.61
N LEU A 56 19.21 -11.74 5.81
CA LEU A 56 20.22 -11.70 6.87
C LEU A 56 20.70 -13.08 7.33
N LYS A 57 19.90 -14.15 7.17
CA LYS A 57 20.32 -15.53 7.50
C LYS A 57 21.41 -16.03 6.56
N GLN A 58 21.36 -15.65 5.29
CA GLN A 58 22.32 -16.03 4.25
C GLN A 58 22.47 -14.89 3.23
N PRO A 59 23.25 -13.85 3.55
CA PRO A 59 23.34 -12.66 2.71
C PRO A 59 24.17 -12.96 1.47
N GLU A 60 23.49 -13.26 0.37
CA GLU A 60 24.09 -13.35 -0.97
C GLU A 60 23.68 -12.14 -1.79
N SER A 61 24.68 -11.41 -2.31
CA SER A 61 24.45 -10.29 -3.22
C SER A 61 24.88 -10.69 -4.62
N ARG A 62 24.07 -10.36 -5.61
CA ARG A 62 24.39 -10.54 -7.02
C ARG A 62 24.54 -9.18 -7.70
N PRO A 63 25.38 -9.07 -8.73
CA PRO A 63 25.56 -7.81 -9.45
C PRO A 63 24.24 -7.38 -10.11
N LEU A 64 23.95 -6.08 -10.07
CA LEU A 64 22.73 -5.51 -10.66
C LEU A 64 22.58 -5.85 -12.16
N SER A 65 23.69 -6.01 -12.88
CA SER A 65 23.71 -6.43 -14.28
C SER A 65 23.12 -7.82 -14.51
N GLU A 66 23.28 -8.76 -13.56
CA GLU A 66 22.69 -10.10 -13.67
C GLU A 66 21.17 -10.03 -13.50
N LEU A 67 20.70 -9.18 -12.58
CA LEU A 67 19.28 -8.93 -12.37
C LEU A 67 18.64 -8.24 -13.60
N MET A 68 19.29 -7.21 -14.14
CA MET A 68 18.79 -6.51 -15.34
C MET A 68 18.62 -7.46 -16.52
N SER A 69 19.56 -8.41 -16.69
CA SER A 69 19.49 -9.41 -17.75
C SER A 69 18.36 -10.42 -17.57
N GLU A 70 18.14 -10.85 -16.33
CA GLU A 70 17.03 -11.75 -15.98
C GLU A 70 15.65 -11.12 -16.29
N TYR A 71 15.50 -9.82 -16.04
CA TYR A 71 14.24 -9.09 -16.28
C TYR A 71 14.13 -8.49 -17.69
N GLY A 72 15.10 -8.71 -18.58
CA GLY A 72 15.10 -8.16 -19.93
C GLY A 72 15.15 -6.62 -19.95
N LEU A 73 15.84 -6.04 -18.96
CA LEU A 73 16.07 -4.60 -18.80
C LEU A 73 17.49 -4.20 -19.21
N ASP A 74 18.25 -5.12 -19.80
CA ASP A 74 19.50 -4.78 -20.45
C ASP A 74 19.19 -3.81 -21.59
N ASP A 75 19.80 -2.62 -21.56
CA ASP A 75 19.80 -1.70 -22.68
C ASP A 75 20.54 -2.40 -23.84
N ASP A 76 19.81 -3.16 -24.66
CA ASP A 76 20.23 -3.55 -26.00
C ASP A 76 20.25 -2.27 -26.85
N GLU A 77 21.44 -1.70 -27.03
CA GLU A 77 21.81 -1.03 -28.28
C GLU A 77 22.20 -2.07 -29.33
#